data_AF-A0A958UZL2-F1
#
_entry.id   AF-A0A958UZL2-F1
#
_cell.length_a   1.000
_cell.length_b   1.000
_cell.length_c   1.000
_cell.angle_alpha   90.00
_cell.angle_beta   90.00
_cell.angle_gamma   90.00
#
_symmetry.space_group_name_H-M   'P 1'
#
loop_
_entity.id
_entity.type
_entity.pdbx_description
1 polymer ?
#
loop_
_entity_poly.entity_id
_entity_poly.type
_entity_poly.pdbx_seq_one_letter_code
_entity_poly.pdbx_strand_id
1 'polypeptide(L)'
;MNSNCSTLGMAVVAERAYSSWGKKYKYWLEGLEEKNKNMRKRVVVLHAWEGVPDEEIYPKALATSWGCPTVSIKFLDELDALLKENQKVLLYSFSD
;
A
#
# COMPACT_ATOMS: atom_id res chain seq x y z
N MET A 1 21.14 -4.32 4.06
CA MET A 1 21.04 -2.86 4.26
C MET A 1 19.67 -2.45 3.72
N ASN A 2 18.70 -2.28 4.62
CA ASN A 2 17.27 -2.17 4.27
C ASN A 2 16.94 -0.70 4.02
N SER A 3 16.72 -0.32 2.76
CA SER A 3 16.46 1.09 2.42
C SER A 3 15.13 1.62 2.96
N ASN A 4 14.22 0.76 3.44
CA ASN A 4 12.84 1.11 3.86
C ASN A 4 12.04 1.92 2.83
N CYS A 5 12.59 2.18 1.63
CA CYS A 5 11.94 2.92 0.57
C CYS A 5 10.86 2.09 -0.11
N SER A 6 9.76 2.74 -0.43
CA SER A 6 8.74 2.24 -1.34
C SER A 6 9.38 1.88 -2.68
N THR A 7 8.88 0.81 -3.29
CA THR A 7 9.41 0.38 -4.59
C THR A 7 8.76 1.22 -5.68
N LEU A 8 9.58 1.93 -6.48
CA LEU A 8 9.10 2.79 -7.57
C LEU A 8 8.54 1.98 -8.75
N GLY A 9 7.70 2.62 -9.57
CA GLY A 9 7.04 2.05 -10.74
C GLY A 9 5.58 1.65 -10.49
N MET A 10 4.98 1.05 -11.51
CA MET A 10 3.59 0.56 -11.48
C MET A 10 3.50 -0.82 -10.83
N ALA A 11 2.48 -0.99 -10.00
CA ALA A 11 2.09 -2.28 -9.44
C ALA A 11 0.58 -2.49 -9.63
N VAL A 12 0.18 -3.72 -9.90
CA VAL A 12 -1.23 -4.11 -9.86
C VAL A 12 -1.64 -4.30 -8.41
N VAL A 13 -2.79 -3.74 -8.04
CA VAL A 13 -3.46 -4.09 -6.79
C VAL A 13 -4.11 -5.45 -6.99
N ALA A 14 -3.47 -6.48 -6.45
CA ALA A 14 -3.77 -7.87 -6.69
C ALA A 14 -4.74 -8.41 -5.62
N GLU A 15 -4.54 -9.65 -5.16
CA GLU A 15 -5.52 -10.31 -4.31
C GLU A 15 -5.66 -9.67 -2.92
N ARG A 16 -6.90 -9.61 -2.45
CA ARG A 16 -7.24 -9.26 -1.08
C ARG A 16 -6.89 -10.42 -0.15
N ALA A 17 -6.18 -10.15 0.93
CA ALA A 17 -5.75 -11.15 1.91
C ALA A 17 -6.00 -10.67 3.34
N TYR A 18 -5.95 -11.60 4.30
CA TYR A 18 -5.97 -11.25 5.72
C TYR A 18 -4.74 -10.40 6.09
N SER A 19 -4.94 -9.44 7.00
CA SER A 19 -3.88 -8.62 7.56
C SER A 19 -3.93 -8.67 9.08
N SER A 20 -2.76 -8.76 9.70
CA SER A 20 -2.57 -8.60 11.14
C SER A 20 -2.27 -7.15 11.54
N TRP A 21 -2.17 -6.22 10.59
CA TRP A 21 -1.85 -4.81 10.83
C TRP A 21 -3.06 -3.92 10.57
N GLY A 22 -3.44 -3.12 11.57
CA GLY A 22 -4.57 -2.19 11.49
C GLY A 22 -5.88 -2.93 11.19
N LYS A 23 -6.37 -2.81 9.96
CA LYS A 23 -7.57 -3.51 9.51
C LYS A 23 -7.28 -4.99 9.25
N LYS A 24 -8.28 -5.85 9.42
CA LYS A 24 -8.20 -7.32 9.20
C LYS A 24 -7.99 -7.76 7.74
N TYR A 25 -7.68 -6.84 6.83
CA TYR A 25 -7.36 -7.17 5.44
C TYR A 25 -6.34 -6.20 4.84
N LYS A 26 -5.70 -6.66 3.77
CA LYS A 26 -4.71 -5.96 2.94
C LYS A 26 -4.88 -6.40 1.48
N TYR A 27 -4.19 -5.70 0.59
CA TYR A 27 -4.06 -6.08 -0.81
C TYR A 27 -2.60 -6.33 -1.17
N TRP A 28 -2.35 -7.43 -1.87
CA TRP A 28 -1.03 -7.67 -2.45
C TRP A 28 -0.73 -6.69 -3.58
N LEU A 29 0.55 -6.33 -3.72
CA LEU A 29 1.04 -5.52 -4.82
C LEU A 29 1.98 -6.34 -5.68
N GLU A 30 1.67 -6.43 -6.97
CA GLU A 30 2.47 -7.14 -7.96
C GLU A 30 3.12 -6.13 -8.90
N GLY A 31 4.44 -6.02 -8.84
CA GLY A 31 5.21 -5.10 -9.67
C GLY A 31 5.14 -5.49 -11.14
N LEU A 32 4.88 -4.52 -12.01
CA LEU A 32 4.80 -4.70 -13.47
C LEU A 32 6.10 -4.38 -14.22
N GLU A 33 7.11 -3.88 -13.52
CA GLU A 33 8.36 -3.42 -14.08
C GLU A 33 9.53 -4.23 -13.51
N GLU A 34 10.62 -4.36 -14.28
CA GLU A 34 11.78 -5.13 -13.85
C GLU A 34 12.38 -4.66 -12.51
N LYS A 35 12.33 -3.34 -12.25
CA LYS A 35 12.80 -2.74 -10.99
C LYS A 35 11.91 -3.06 -9.78
N ASN A 36 10.66 -3.49 -9.99
CA ASN A 36 9.68 -3.71 -8.93
C ASN A 36 9.05 -5.11 -8.88
N LYS A 37 9.45 -6.02 -9.76
CA LYS A 37 9.00 -7.44 -9.78
C LYS A 37 9.18 -8.22 -8.47
N ASN A 38 10.05 -7.76 -7.57
CA ASN A 38 10.30 -8.41 -6.28
C ASN A 38 9.37 -7.93 -5.14
N MET A 39 8.39 -7.05 -5.41
CA MET A 39 7.46 -6.50 -4.41
C MET A 39 6.81 -7.58 -3.55
N ARG A 40 6.26 -8.64 -4.14
CA ARG A 40 5.62 -9.73 -3.40
C ARG A 40 6.58 -10.51 -2.51
N LYS A 41 7.79 -10.81 -3.00
CA LYS A 41 8.85 -11.45 -2.19
C LYS A 41 9.26 -10.60 -0.98
N ARG A 42 9.13 -9.27 -1.10
CA ARG A 42 9.40 -8.30 -0.04
C ARG A 42 8.19 -8.00 0.84
N VAL A 43 7.06 -8.67 0.64
CA VAL A 43 5.81 -8.46 1.38
C VAL A 43 5.31 -7.01 1.24
N VAL A 44 5.52 -6.39 0.07
CA VAL A 44 4.99 -5.05 -0.22
C VAL A 44 3.49 -5.18 -0.50
N VAL A 45 2.69 -4.54 0.34
CA VAL A 45 1.23 -4.62 0.34
C VAL A 45 0.62 -3.25 0.55
N LEU A 46 -0.59 -3.04 0.04
CA LEU A 46 -1.45 -1.93 0.45
C LEU A 46 -2.22 -2.35 1.70
N HIS A 47 -2.07 -1.61 2.79
CA HIS A 47 -2.76 -1.91 4.05
C HIS A 47 -3.11 -0.65 4.84
N ALA A 48 -3.90 -0.83 5.91
CA ALA A 48 -4.25 0.23 6.84
C ALA A 48 -3.42 0.12 8.12
N TRP A 49 -3.33 1.24 8.84
CA TRP A 49 -2.76 1.27 10.18
C TRP A 49 -3.44 2.34 11.04
N GLU A 50 -3.65 2.05 12.33
CA GLU A 50 -4.33 2.93 13.28
C GLU A 50 -3.61 4.27 13.49
N GLY A 51 -2.30 4.31 13.22
CA GLY A 51 -1.50 5.53 13.29
C GLY A 51 -1.66 6.47 12.08
N VAL A 52 -2.44 6.09 11.05
CA VAL A 52 -2.72 6.95 9.89
C VAL A 52 -4.10 7.61 10.06
N PRO A 53 -4.16 8.94 10.26
CA PRO A 53 -5.42 9.67 10.39
C PRO A 53 -6.13 9.81 9.05
N ASP A 54 -7.44 10.06 9.09
CA ASP A 54 -8.28 10.29 7.91
C ASP A 54 -8.11 11.70 7.30
N GLU A 55 -7.37 12.59 7.98
CA GLU A 55 -7.16 13.98 7.59
C GLU A 55 -5.67 14.25 7.34
N GLU A 56 -5.37 15.24 6.50
CA GLU A 56 -4.00 15.67 6.25
C GLU A 56 -3.39 16.28 7.51
N ILE A 57 -2.22 15.77 7.93
CA ILE A 57 -1.54 16.24 9.14
C ILE A 57 -0.31 17.10 8.90
N TYR A 58 0.01 17.43 7.64
CA TYR A 58 1.12 18.32 7.33
C TYR A 58 0.99 19.64 8.13
N PRO A 59 2.07 20.15 8.76
CA PRO A 59 3.47 19.75 8.62
C PRO A 59 3.94 18.66 9.60
N LYS A 60 3.05 18.05 10.39
CA LYS A 60 3.42 16.94 11.29
C LYS A 60 3.76 15.70 10.46
N ALA A 61 4.84 15.03 10.83
CA ALA A 61 5.21 13.77 10.20
C ALA A 61 4.36 12.61 10.71
N LEU A 62 3.94 11.75 9.77
CA LEU A 62 3.45 10.40 10.07
C LEU A 62 4.63 9.53 10.53
N ALA A 63 4.34 8.52 11.37
CA ALA A 63 5.36 7.53 11.70
C ALA A 63 5.80 6.79 10.42
N THR A 64 7.10 6.49 10.34
CA THR A 64 7.71 5.94 9.13
C THR A 64 7.19 4.53 8.83
N SER A 65 6.77 4.30 7.58
CA SER A 65 6.50 2.94 7.09
C SER A 65 7.81 2.25 6.67
N TRP A 66 7.77 0.93 6.55
CA TRP A 66 8.90 0.12 6.09
C TRP A 66 8.81 -0.18 4.58
N GLY A 67 8.19 0.72 3.81
CA GLY A 67 8.09 0.65 2.35
C GLY A 67 6.75 0.15 1.79
N CYS A 68 5.77 -0.17 2.64
CA CYS A 68 4.40 -0.47 2.21
C CYS A 68 3.56 0.81 2.10
N PRO A 69 2.77 0.99 1.02
CA PRO A 69 1.72 1.99 0.99
C PRO A 69 0.73 1.75 2.14
N THR A 70 0.69 2.70 3.08
CA THR A 70 -0.16 2.62 4.27
C THR A 70 -1.16 3.76 4.23
N VAL A 71 -2.44 3.44 4.43
CA VAL A 71 -3.54 4.42 4.47
C VAL A 71 -4.31 4.33 5.79
N SER A 72 -5.24 5.25 6.01
CA SER A 72 -6.12 5.17 7.17
C SER A 72 -7.09 3.99 7.09
N ILE A 73 -7.65 3.61 8.23
CA ILE A 73 -8.62 2.52 8.32
C ILE A 73 -9.86 2.80 7.47
N LYS A 74 -10.40 4.02 7.57
CA LYS A 74 -11.60 4.43 6.84
C LYS A 74 -11.33 4.47 5.33
N PHE A 75 -10.20 5.04 4.92
CA PHE A 75 -9.87 5.13 3.50
C PHE A 75 -9.65 3.74 2.87
N LEU A 76 -9.11 2.77 3.62
CA LEU A 76 -9.00 1.40 3.12
C LEU A 76 -10.38 0.73 2.94
N ASP A 77 -11.40 1.09 3.72
CA ASP A 77 -12.78 0.59 3.50
C ASP A 77 -13.36 1.16 2.20
N GLU A 78 -13.09 2.44 1.90
CA GLU A 78 -13.51 3.08 0.63
C GLU A 78 -12.78 2.45 -0.58
N LEU A 79 -11.46 2.24 -0.47
CA LEU A 79 -10.69 1.55 -1.50
C LEU A 79 -11.15 0.10 -1.69
N ASP A 80 -11.47 -0.63 -0.62
CA ASP A 80 -11.93 -2.02 -0.68
C ASP A 80 -13.22 -2.17 -1.49
N ALA A 81 -14.16 -1.23 -1.34
CA ALA A 81 -15.37 -1.19 -2.16
C ALA A 81 -15.03 -1.03 -3.66
N LEU A 82 -14.18 -0.07 -4.00
CA LEU A 82 -13.76 0.18 -5.38
C LEU A 82 -12.98 -1.00 -5.98
N LEU A 83 -12.06 -1.60 -5.22
CA LEU A 83 -11.20 -2.70 -5.66
C LEU A 83 -11.97 -4.01 -5.83
N LYS A 84 -13.09 -4.20 -5.13
CA LYS A 84 -13.98 -5.36 -5.36
C LYS A 84 -14.74 -5.27 -6.67
N GLU A 85 -15.09 -4.05 -7.08
CA GLU A 85 -15.78 -3.79 -8.35
C GLU A 85 -14.81 -3.75 -9.55
N ASN A 86 -13.54 -3.40 -9.31
CA ASN A 86 -12.55 -3.16 -10.35
C ASN A 86 -11.34 -4.09 -10.20
N GLN A 87 -11.17 -5.03 -11.13
CA GLN A 87 -10.05 -5.98 -11.10
C GLN A 87 -8.76 -5.49 -11.77
N LYS A 88 -8.77 -4.29 -12.37
CA LYS A 88 -7.62 -3.71 -13.09
C LYS A 88 -7.25 -2.36 -12.52
N VAL A 89 -6.78 -2.34 -11.27
CA VAL A 89 -6.35 -1.12 -10.59
C VAL A 89 -4.84 -1.12 -10.44
N LEU A 90 -4.22 0.02 -10.74
CA LEU A 90 -2.79 0.23 -10.63
C LEU A 90 -2.49 1.20 -9.49
N LEU A 91 -1.47 0.86 -8.71
CA LEU A 91 -0.79 1.78 -7.82
C LEU A 91 0.52 2.21 -8.49
N TYR A 92 0.71 3.51 -8.66
CA TYR A 92 1.92 4.07 -9.26
C TYR A 92 2.71 4.85 -8.22
N SER A 93 3.96 4.47 -8.00
CA SER A 93 4.90 5.19 -7.14
C SER A 93 6.02 5.78 -7.98
N PHE A 94 6.25 7.08 -7.86
CA PHE A 94 7.31 7.80 -8.57
C PHE A 94 8.04 8.73 -7.60
N SER A 95 9.26 9.10 -7.96
CA SER A 95 10.05 10.15 -7.32
C SER A 95 10.41 11.17 -8.38
N ASP A 96 10.60 12.42 -7.95
CA ASP A 96 11.10 13.50 -8.80
C ASP A 96 12.54 13.24 -9.30
#